data_AF-A0A379V2S4-F1
#
_entry.id   AF-A0A379V2S4-F1
#
_cell.length_a   1.000
_cell.length_b   1.000
_cell.length_c   1.000
_cell.angle_alpha   90.00
_cell.angle_beta   90.00
_cell.angle_gamma   90.00
#
_symmetry.space_group_name_H-M   'P 1'
#
loop_
_entity.id
_entity.type
_entity.pdbx_description
1 polymer ?
#
loop_
_entity_poly.entity_id
_entity_poly.type
_entity_poly.pdbx_seq_one_letter_code
_entity_poly.pdbx_strand_id
1 'polypeptide(L)'
;MAFMPFATQAEITVLKQDPQAGNPLSRLNFTVGGSIRPQFQNMTGNDGANGYKRNGFDGGTRFRFAADYYLFDDISWISYYELGVNIPAVFDWDNHYAKGSTDTTRRMLYTGFKSATWGTLTFGQQNSIYYDVVA
;
A
#
# COMPACT_ATOMS: atom_id res chain seq x y z
N MET A 1 23.03 -9.26 14.39
CA MET A 1 22.27 -9.42 13.13
C MET A 1 20.80 -9.25 13.46
N ALA A 2 20.21 -8.11 13.11
CA ALA A 2 18.77 -7.93 13.22
C ALA A 2 18.12 -8.72 12.08
N PHE A 3 17.28 -9.69 12.44
CA PHE A 3 16.38 -10.34 11.49
C PHE A 3 15.37 -9.28 11.05
N MET A 4 15.61 -8.65 9.89
CA MET A 4 14.54 -7.93 9.22
C MET A 4 13.54 -9.01 8.78
N PRO A 5 12.27 -8.98 9.23
CA PRO A 5 11.28 -9.90 8.72
C PRO A 5 11.23 -9.71 7.21
N PHE A 6 11.34 -10.81 6.46
CA PHE A 6 11.09 -10.79 5.03
C PHE A 6 9.72 -10.16 4.82
N ALA A 7 9.68 -8.92 4.35
CA ALA A 7 8.46 -8.37 3.81
C ALA A 7 8.15 -9.26 2.60
N THR A 8 7.20 -10.18 2.74
CA THR A 8 6.65 -10.93 1.61
C THR A 8 5.92 -9.91 0.74
N GLN A 9 6.68 -9.24 -0.12
CA GLN A 9 6.17 -8.29 -1.10
C GLN A 9 5.61 -9.13 -2.24
N ALA A 10 4.31 -9.46 -2.19
CA ALA A 10 3.61 -9.91 -3.37
C ALA A 10 3.44 -8.68 -4.27
N GLU A 11 4.44 -8.41 -5.11
CA GLU A 11 4.40 -7.37 -6.13
C GLU A 11 4.56 -8.01 -7.51
N ILE A 12 3.71 -7.60 -8.43
CA ILE A 12 3.66 -8.07 -9.81
C ILE A 12 3.91 -6.86 -10.71
N THR A 13 4.93 -6.95 -11.55
CA THR A 13 5.12 -6.01 -12.65
C THR A 13 4.13 -6.33 -13.76
N VAL A 14 3.14 -5.46 -13.93
CA VAL A 14 2.10 -5.59 -14.97
C VAL A 14 2.59 -5.04 -16.29
N LEU A 15 3.32 -3.92 -16.25
CA LEU A 15 4.00 -3.33 -17.41
C LEU A 15 5.45 -3.07 -17.03
N LYS A 16 6.37 -3.57 -17.87
CA LYS A 16 7.80 -3.36 -17.68
C LYS A 16 8.26 -2.28 -18.66
N GLN A 17 8.98 -1.31 -18.12
CA GLN A 17 9.56 -0.22 -18.90
C GLN A 17 10.65 -0.73 -19.85
N ASP A 18 10.55 -0.30 -21.11
CA ASP A 18 11.53 -0.39 -22.19
C ASP A 18 11.50 0.92 -23.01
N PRO A 19 12.27 1.96 -22.62
CA PRO A 19 12.22 3.26 -23.29
C PRO A 19 12.70 3.21 -24.74
N GLN A 20 13.43 2.15 -25.14
CA GLN A 20 13.95 1.98 -26.49
C GLN A 20 12.88 1.52 -27.49
N ALA A 21 11.77 0.95 -27.01
CA ALA A 21 10.68 0.48 -27.86
C ALA A 21 9.84 1.61 -28.51
N GLY A 22 10.13 2.88 -28.21
CA GLY A 22 9.67 4.04 -28.99
C GLY A 22 8.17 4.38 -28.90
N ASN A 23 7.40 3.71 -28.04
CA ASN A 23 5.98 3.99 -27.83
C ASN A 23 5.70 4.55 -26.41
N PRO A 24 4.58 5.25 -26.18
CA PRO A 24 4.32 5.87 -24.88
C PRO A 24 4.26 4.87 -23.72
N LEU A 25 3.61 3.71 -23.89
CA LEU A 25 3.45 2.73 -22.81
C LEU A 25 4.75 2.03 -22.45
N SER A 26 5.71 1.93 -23.37
CA SER A 26 7.00 1.32 -23.06
C SER A 26 7.84 2.18 -22.10
N ARG A 27 7.47 3.44 -21.88
CA ARG A 27 8.11 4.28 -20.86
C ARG A 27 7.57 4.02 -19.45
N LEU A 28 6.51 3.24 -19.32
CA LEU A 28 5.83 2.96 -18.05
C LEU A 28 6.33 1.65 -17.44
N ASN A 29 6.81 1.73 -16.21
CA ASN A 29 6.86 0.60 -15.30
C ASN A 29 5.66 0.69 -14.35
N PHE A 30 4.77 -0.30 -14.40
CA PHE A 30 3.58 -0.35 -13.56
C PHE A 30 3.60 -1.62 -12.72
N THR A 31 3.57 -1.46 -11.40
CA THR A 31 3.54 -2.58 -10.45
C THR A 31 2.30 -2.54 -9.57
N VAL A 32 1.78 -3.73 -9.32
CA VAL A 32 0.66 -3.95 -8.40
C VAL A 32 1.13 -4.88 -7.32
N GLY A 33 0.96 -4.47 -6.07
CA GLY A 33 1.31 -5.31 -4.94
C GLY A 33 0.35 -5.13 -3.77
N GLY A 34 0.67 -5.75 -2.64
CA GLY A 34 -0.22 -5.65 -1.49
C GLY A 34 0.02 -6.72 -0.45
N SER A 35 -0.97 -6.88 0.40
CA SER A 35 -1.07 -7.97 1.38
C SER A 35 -2.53 -8.16 1.76
N ILE A 36 -2.98 -9.41 1.89
CA ILE A 36 -4.24 -9.77 2.53
C ILE A 36 -3.92 -10.23 3.95
N ARG A 37 -4.58 -9.66 4.96
CA ARG A 37 -4.21 -9.84 6.38
C ARG A 37 -5.41 -10.17 7.27
N PRO A 38 -5.96 -11.39 7.20
CA PRO A 38 -6.90 -11.85 8.21
C PRO A 38 -6.20 -11.95 9.57
N GLN A 39 -6.84 -11.48 10.64
CA GLN A 39 -6.28 -11.53 11.98
C GLN A 39 -7.33 -11.94 13.02
N PHE A 40 -6.88 -12.64 14.05
CA PHE A 40 -7.65 -12.95 15.26
C PHE A 40 -6.88 -12.41 16.46
N GLN A 41 -7.56 -11.73 17.37
CA GLN A 41 -6.98 -11.23 18.62
C GLN A 41 -7.79 -11.74 19.80
N ASN A 42 -7.16 -12.64 20.57
CA ASN A 42 -7.70 -13.11 21.85
C ASN A 42 -7.29 -12.11 22.94
N MET A 43 -8.24 -11.27 23.34
CA MET A 43 -8.07 -10.33 24.44
C MET A 43 -8.48 -10.98 25.77
N THR A 44 -8.13 -10.39 26.91
CA THR A 44 -8.64 -10.83 28.23
C THR A 44 -9.49 -9.70 28.81
N GLY A 45 -10.65 -10.02 29.38
CA GLY A 45 -11.58 -9.04 29.95
C GLY A 45 -12.80 -8.75 29.06
N ASN A 46 -13.59 -7.74 29.43
CA ASN A 46 -14.76 -7.32 28.67
C ASN A 46 -14.33 -6.58 27.39
N ASP A 47 -14.65 -7.13 26.22
CA ASP A 47 -14.18 -6.59 24.95
C ASP A 47 -15.05 -5.46 24.40
N GLY A 48 -16.26 -5.26 24.92
CA GLY A 48 -17.18 -4.21 24.48
C GLY A 48 -17.25 -4.09 22.95
N ALA A 49 -16.97 -2.89 22.42
CA ALA A 49 -16.98 -2.61 20.99
C ALA A 49 -15.87 -3.32 20.17
N ASN A 50 -14.93 -4.02 20.81
CA ASN A 50 -13.84 -4.77 20.18
C ASN A 50 -14.12 -6.28 20.05
N GLY A 51 -15.30 -6.76 20.46
CA GLY A 51 -15.64 -8.19 20.41
C GLY A 51 -15.42 -8.85 19.03
N TYR A 52 -15.61 -8.09 17.95
CA TYR A 52 -15.38 -8.53 16.57
C TYR A 52 -13.95 -9.05 16.31
N LYS A 53 -12.95 -8.58 17.07
CA LYS A 53 -11.55 -8.96 16.85
C LYS A 53 -11.26 -10.43 17.18
N ARG A 54 -12.12 -11.10 17.95
CA ARG A 54 -12.04 -12.55 18.21
C ARG A 54 -12.61 -13.40 17.09
N ASN A 55 -13.53 -12.84 16.30
CA ASN A 55 -14.23 -13.57 15.25
C ASN A 55 -13.44 -13.62 13.94
N GLY A 56 -12.31 -12.92 13.88
CA GLY A 56 -11.56 -12.69 12.66
C GLY A 56 -11.92 -11.33 12.08
N PHE A 57 -10.91 -10.50 11.84
CA PHE A 57 -11.08 -9.15 11.31
C PHE A 57 -9.96 -8.83 10.32
N ASP A 58 -10.10 -7.71 9.61
CA ASP A 58 -9.03 -7.23 8.76
C ASP A 58 -7.90 -6.56 9.58
N GLY A 59 -6.72 -7.18 9.58
CA GLY A 59 -5.51 -6.68 10.23
C GLY A 59 -4.72 -5.67 9.39
N GLY A 60 -5.32 -5.07 8.37
CA GLY A 60 -4.71 -4.07 7.49
C GLY A 60 -4.33 -4.63 6.12
N THR A 61 -5.28 -5.32 5.47
CA THR A 61 -5.22 -5.64 4.04
C THR A 61 -5.04 -4.36 3.24
N ARG A 62 -4.16 -4.41 2.24
CA ARG A 62 -3.86 -3.27 1.40
C ARG A 62 -3.44 -3.68 0.00
N PHE A 63 -3.82 -2.88 -0.97
CA PHE A 63 -3.37 -2.95 -2.35
C PHE A 63 -2.56 -1.70 -2.68
N ARG A 64 -1.49 -1.89 -3.43
CA ARG A 64 -0.50 -0.88 -3.78
C ARG A 64 -0.36 -0.84 -5.29
N PHE A 65 -0.40 0.36 -5.82
CA PHE A 65 -0.26 0.63 -7.24
C PHE A 65 0.87 1.63 -7.39
N ALA A 66 1.93 1.25 -8.08
CA ALA A 66 3.07 2.13 -8.34
C ALA A 66 3.26 2.28 -9.85
N ALA A 67 3.33 3.52 -10.30
CA ALA A 67 3.64 3.89 -11.66
C ALA A 67 4.94 4.68 -11.67
N ASP A 68 5.83 4.32 -12.58
CA ASP A 68 7.10 4.99 -12.83
C ASP A 68 7.21 5.20 -14.34
N TYR A 69 7.05 6.44 -14.78
CA TYR A 69 7.00 6.79 -16.19
C TYR A 69 8.23 7.61 -16.57
N TYR A 70 9.08 7.03 -17.42
CA TYR A 70 10.26 7.71 -17.92
C TYR A 70 9.91 8.90 -18.81
N LEU A 71 10.46 10.06 -18.49
CA LEU A 71 10.27 11.29 -19.28
C LEU A 71 11.46 11.51 -20.22
N PHE A 72 12.63 11.79 -19.66
CA PHE A 72 13.88 12.11 -20.36
C PHE A 72 15.07 12.01 -19.38
N ASP A 73 16.29 11.91 -19.91
CA ASP A 73 17.55 11.81 -19.16
C ASP A 73 17.53 10.76 -18.03
N ASP A 74 17.51 11.22 -16.78
CA ASP A 74 17.33 10.38 -15.59
C ASP A 74 16.04 10.69 -14.82
N ILE A 75 15.14 11.49 -15.42
CA ILE A 75 13.90 11.97 -14.82
C ILE A 75 12.74 11.04 -15.14
N SER A 76 12.04 10.61 -14.10
CA SER A 76 10.79 9.86 -14.22
C SER A 76 9.69 10.51 -13.40
N TRP A 77 8.46 10.48 -13.92
CA TRP A 77 7.25 10.85 -13.20
C TRP A 77 6.72 9.63 -12.46
N ILE A 78 6.64 9.73 -11.14
CA ILE A 78 6.22 8.64 -10.27
C ILE A 78 4.85 8.93 -9.67
N SER A 79 4.04 7.89 -9.49
CA SER A 79 2.78 7.95 -8.76
C SER A 79 2.60 6.69 -7.91
N TYR A 80 2.06 6.86 -6.72
CA TYR A 80 1.83 5.76 -5.78
C TYR A 80 0.47 5.90 -5.13
N TYR A 81 -0.27 4.80 -5.07
CA TYR A 81 -1.54 4.71 -4.38
C TYR A 81 -1.57 3.45 -3.50
N GLU A 82 -1.87 3.62 -2.22
CA GLU A 82 -2.11 2.52 -1.29
C GLU A 82 -3.54 2.59 -0.75
N LEU A 83 -4.32 1.58 -1.10
CA LEU A 83 -5.70 1.40 -0.69
C LEU A 83 -5.77 0.35 0.42
N GLY A 84 -6.15 0.77 1.62
CA GLY A 84 -6.56 -0.14 2.69
C GLY A 84 -7.97 -0.65 2.42
N VAL A 85 -8.19 -1.95 2.63
CA VAL A 85 -9.49 -2.59 2.41
C VAL A 85 -9.87 -3.38 3.65
N ASN A 86 -10.98 -3.01 4.26
CA ASN A 86 -11.60 -3.78 5.33
C ASN A 86 -12.47 -4.87 4.70
N ILE A 87 -11.86 -6.03 4.41
CA ILE A 87 -12.49 -7.12 3.67
C ILE A 87 -13.84 -7.55 4.31
N PRO A 88 -13.94 -7.77 5.63
CA PRO A 88 -15.22 -8.07 6.26
C PRO A 88 -16.29 -6.99 6.10
N ALA A 89 -15.91 -5.70 6.13
CA ALA A 89 -16.87 -4.62 5.91
C ALA A 89 -17.37 -4.56 4.46
N VAL A 90 -16.49 -4.75 3.47
CA VAL A 90 -16.87 -4.82 2.04
C VAL A 90 -17.91 -5.91 1.76
N PHE A 91 -17.85 -7.01 2.51
CA PHE A 91 -18.77 -8.14 2.37
C PHE A 91 -19.90 -8.15 3.41
N ASP A 92 -20.08 -7.10 4.19
CA ASP A 92 -21.09 -6.97 5.25
C ASP A 92 -21.10 -8.15 6.25
N TRP A 93 -19.91 -8.62 6.66
CA TRP A 93 -19.79 -9.71 7.62
C TRP A 93 -20.16 -9.29 9.04
N ASP A 94 -21.26 -9.85 9.53
CA ASP A 94 -21.75 -9.58 10.89
C ASP A 94 -20.70 -9.83 11.97
N ASN A 95 -20.41 -8.83 12.80
CA ASN A 95 -19.51 -8.95 13.95
C ASN A 95 -18.05 -9.29 13.58
N HIS A 96 -17.55 -8.82 12.43
CA HIS A 96 -16.15 -8.96 11.98
C HIS A 96 -15.41 -7.63 11.78
N TYR A 97 -16.06 -6.50 12.03
CA TYR A 97 -15.47 -5.16 11.96
C TYR A 97 -16.11 -4.22 12.97
N ALA A 98 -15.47 -3.08 13.22
CA ALA A 98 -16.02 -2.07 14.14
C ALA A 98 -17.25 -1.38 13.54
N LYS A 99 -18.30 -1.18 14.34
CA LYS A 99 -19.50 -0.47 13.87
C LYS A 99 -19.17 0.91 13.32
N GLY A 100 -19.60 1.19 12.09
CA GLY A 100 -19.31 2.45 11.40
C GLY A 100 -17.92 2.54 10.76
N SER A 101 -17.16 1.44 10.70
CA SER A 101 -15.90 1.42 9.94
C SER A 101 -16.16 1.63 8.46
N THR A 102 -15.24 2.31 7.78
CA THR A 102 -15.26 2.41 6.32
C THR A 102 -14.76 1.12 5.68
N ASP A 103 -15.30 0.81 4.51
CA ASP A 103 -14.90 -0.35 3.71
C ASP A 103 -13.48 -0.20 3.18
N THR A 104 -13.12 1.05 2.84
CA THR A 104 -11.81 1.38 2.30
C THR A 104 -11.19 2.59 2.99
N THR A 105 -9.88 2.71 2.87
CA THR A 105 -9.12 3.87 3.35
C THR A 105 -8.01 4.19 2.36
N ARG A 106 -7.91 5.46 1.96
CA ARG A 106 -6.72 5.93 1.24
C ARG A 106 -5.58 6.08 2.23
N ARG A 107 -4.65 5.12 2.22
CA ARG A 107 -3.51 5.08 3.15
C ARG A 107 -2.38 5.98 2.64
N MET A 108 -2.11 5.92 1.35
CA MET A 108 -1.17 6.81 0.66
C MET A 108 -1.70 7.17 -0.72
N LEU A 109 -1.43 8.40 -1.14
CA LEU A 109 -1.64 8.87 -2.50
C LEU A 109 -0.69 10.04 -2.73
N TYR A 110 0.34 9.81 -3.53
CA TYR A 110 1.30 10.84 -3.87
C TYR A 110 1.81 10.68 -5.30
N THR A 111 2.32 11.77 -5.83
CA THR A 111 2.97 11.83 -7.15
C THR A 111 4.21 12.70 -7.06
N GLY A 112 5.14 12.55 -7.99
CA GLY A 112 6.40 13.28 -7.91
C GLY A 112 7.35 13.01 -9.06
N PHE A 113 8.54 13.57 -8.94
CA PHE A 113 9.64 13.34 -9.87
C PHE A 113 10.79 12.64 -9.16
N LYS A 114 11.36 11.64 -9.84
CA LYS A 114 12.53 10.88 -9.40
C LYS A 114 13.67 11.11 -10.38
N SER A 115 14.86 11.37 -9.84
CA SER A 115 16.12 11.52 -10.55
C SER A 115 17.22 10.76 -9.81
N ALA A 116 18.08 10.06 -10.53
CA ALA A 116 19.27 9.47 -9.92
C ALA A 116 20.26 10.55 -9.45
N THR A 117 20.28 11.69 -10.13
CA THR A 117 21.17 12.82 -9.84
C THR A 117 20.67 13.67 -8.66
N TRP A 118 19.37 13.97 -8.63
CA TRP A 118 18.79 14.98 -7.71
C TRP A 118 17.93 14.40 -6.59
N GLY A 119 17.71 13.09 -6.58
CA GLY A 119 16.82 12.43 -5.63
C GLY A 119 15.36 12.48 -6.05
N THR A 120 14.46 12.45 -5.06
CA THR A 120 13.00 12.32 -5.29
C THR A 120 12.24 13.44 -4.62
N LEU A 121 11.38 14.12 -5.37
CA LEU A 121 10.45 15.13 -4.87
C LEU A 121 9.02 14.65 -5.07
N THR A 122 8.27 14.46 -3.98
CA THR A 122 6.88 14.02 -4.00
C THR A 122 5.94 15.03 -3.33
N PHE A 123 4.69 15.01 -3.78
CA PHE A 123 3.59 15.76 -3.20
C PHE A 123 2.39 14.83 -3.01
N GLY A 124 1.79 14.86 -1.82
CA GLY A 124 0.60 14.08 -1.48
C GLY A 124 0.65 13.44 -0.10
N GLN A 125 -0.33 12.59 0.18
CA GLN A 125 -0.43 11.84 1.42
C GLN A 125 0.56 10.67 1.41
N GLN A 126 1.58 10.73 2.26
CA GLN A 126 2.63 9.74 2.40
C GLN A 126 3.14 9.68 3.84
N ASN A 127 3.95 8.68 4.17
CA ASN A 127 4.62 8.62 5.47
C ASN A 127 5.59 9.80 5.63
N SER A 128 5.72 10.27 6.86
CA SER A 128 6.75 11.25 7.20
C SER A 128 8.08 10.55 7.46
N ILE A 129 9.19 11.29 7.33
CA ILE A 129 10.54 10.77 7.65
C ILE A 129 10.61 10.29 9.12
N TYR A 130 9.86 10.91 10.03
CA TYR A 130 9.81 10.47 11.42
C TYR A 130 9.21 9.06 11.55
N TYR A 131 8.20 8.73 10.74
CA TYR A 131 7.61 7.41 10.74
C TYR A 131 8.64 6.34 10.34
N ASP A 132 9.50 6.63 9.37
CA ASP A 132 10.51 5.69 8.87
C ASP A 132 11.60 5.35 9.92
N VAL A 133 11.81 6.20 10.92
CA VAL A 133 12.77 5.95 12.01
C VAL A 133 12.19 5.06 13.12
N VAL A 134 10.87 5.07 13.28
CA VAL A 134 10.18 4.43 14.42
C VAL A 134 9.52 3.10 14.05
N ALA A 135 9.14 2.93 12.78
CA ALA A 135 8.33 1.82 12.28
C ALA A 135 9.08 0.48 12.13
#